data_AF-A0A0S9PJ57-F1
#
_entry.id   AF-A0A0S9PJ57-F1
#
_cell.length_a   1.000
_cell.length_b   1.000
_cell.length_c   1.000
_cell.angle_alpha   90.00
_cell.angle_beta   90.00
_cell.angle_gamma   90.00
#
_symmetry.space_group_name_H-M   'P 1'
#
loop_
_entity.id
_entity.type
_entity.pdbx_description
1 polymer ?
#
loop_
_entity_poly.entity_id
_entity_poly.type
_entity_poly.pdbx_seq_one_letter_code
_entity_poly.pdbx_strand_id
1 'polypeptide(L)'
;MAKKVIEKAGFNPIRTAHDLGLRSEYAYLAGFASIGLALVAWLASRAKKSDDKAQSDRWGIFIGHWAPTFFAIGLALKTEE
;
A
#
# COMPACT_ATOMS: atom_id res chain seq x y z
N MET A 1 21.07 -2.22 25.97
CA MET A 1 21.79 -3.10 25.01
C MET A 1 20.99 -4.33 24.62
N ALA A 2 20.40 -5.10 25.55
CA ALA A 2 19.66 -6.33 25.25
C ALA A 2 18.51 -6.17 24.24
N LYS A 3 17.73 -5.08 24.29
CA LYS A 3 16.61 -4.82 23.37
C LYS A 3 17.04 -4.74 21.89
N LYS A 4 18.16 -4.05 21.63
CA LYS A 4 18.79 -3.91 20.30
C LYS A 4 19.39 -5.23 19.78
N VAL A 5 19.82 -6.11 20.68
CA VAL A 5 20.39 -7.42 20.35
C VAL A 5 19.27 -8.42 20.03
N ILE A 6 18.16 -8.39 20.77
CA ILE A 6 16.98 -9.22 20.50
C ILE A 6 16.28 -8.78 19.21
N GLU A 7 16.19 -7.47 18.94
CA GLU A 7 15.74 -6.93 17.63
C GLU A 7 16.59 -7.42 16.45
N LYS A 8 17.90 -7.62 16.67
CA LYS A 8 18.82 -8.13 15.65
C LYS A 8 18.83 -9.66 15.51
N ALA A 9 18.31 -10.38 16.50
CA ALA A 9 18.30 -11.84 16.52
C ALA A 9 17.10 -12.45 15.79
N GLY A 10 16.04 -11.66 15.55
CA GLY A 10 14.87 -12.05 14.78
C GLY A 10 14.89 -11.48 13.35
N PHE A 11 14.27 -12.19 12.41
CA PHE A 11 14.06 -11.69 11.05
C PHE A 11 13.21 -10.42 11.08
N ASN A 12 13.77 -9.29 10.61
CA ASN A 12 13.05 -8.02 10.44
C ASN A 12 12.66 -7.86 8.95
N PRO A 13 11.38 -8.06 8.58
CA PRO A 13 10.94 -8.01 7.20
C PRO A 13 11.05 -6.61 6.57
N ILE A 14 10.88 -5.54 7.35
CA ILE A 14 10.95 -4.15 6.85
C ILE A 14 12.40 -3.81 6.51
N ARG A 15 13.34 -4.18 7.38
CA ARG A 15 14.77 -4.03 7.13
C ARG A 15 15.23 -4.84 5.93
N THR A 16 14.80 -6.10 5.79
CA THR A 16 15.11 -6.90 4.60
C THR A 16 14.55 -6.28 3.33
N ALA A 17 13.31 -5.78 3.36
CA ALA A 17 12.72 -5.07 2.22
C ALA A 17 13.54 -3.82 1.85
N HIS A 18 13.95 -3.02 2.85
CA HIS A 18 14.79 -1.85 2.65
C HIS A 18 16.17 -2.19 2.08
N ASP A 19 16.83 -3.23 2.60
CA ASP A 19 18.13 -3.72 2.12
C ASP A 19 18.04 -4.25 0.67
N LEU A 20 16.87 -4.74 0.24
CA LEU A 20 16.56 -5.10 -1.16
C LEU A 20 16.26 -3.87 -2.05
N GLY A 21 16.26 -2.66 -1.49
CA GLY A 21 16.08 -1.40 -2.22
C GLY A 21 14.68 -0.81 -2.18
N LEU A 22 13.72 -1.38 -1.43
CA LEU A 22 12.43 -0.72 -1.22
C LEU A 22 12.60 0.54 -0.38
N ARG A 23 12.04 1.64 -0.86
CA ARG A 23 12.05 2.94 -0.17
C ARG A 23 10.63 3.35 0.22
N SER A 24 10.54 4.17 1.26
CA SER A 24 9.29 4.75 1.74
C SER A 24 8.56 5.52 0.63
N GLU A 25 9.29 6.21 -0.24
CA GLU A 25 8.72 6.96 -1.37
C GLU A 25 7.91 6.06 -2.32
N TYR A 26 8.40 4.86 -2.67
CA TYR A 26 7.66 3.93 -3.52
C TYR A 26 6.40 3.41 -2.85
N ALA A 27 6.46 3.15 -1.54
CA ALA A 27 5.30 2.75 -0.77
C ALA A 27 4.25 3.88 -0.71
N TYR A 28 4.67 5.12 -0.48
CA TYR A 28 3.76 6.27 -0.52
C TYR A 28 3.16 6.50 -1.90
N LEU A 29 3.96 6.38 -2.97
CA LEU A 29 3.48 6.47 -4.34
C LEU A 29 2.43 5.38 -4.62
N ALA A 30 2.66 4.14 -4.19
CA ALA A 30 1.69 3.05 -4.30
C ALA A 30 0.40 3.34 -3.52
N GLY A 31 0.50 3.96 -2.34
CA GLY A 31 -0.65 4.39 -1.55
C GLY A 31 -1.50 5.43 -2.28
N PHE A 32 -0.88 6.46 -2.84
CA PHE A 32 -1.59 7.46 -3.65
C PHE A 32 -2.13 6.88 -4.96
N ALA A 33 -1.38 5.99 -5.62
CA ALA A 33 -1.83 5.31 -6.83
C ALA A 33 -3.09 4.45 -6.56
N SER A 34 -3.13 3.75 -5.42
CA SER A 34 -4.30 2.99 -4.97
C SER A 34 -5.55 3.88 -4.80
N ILE A 35 -5.40 5.07 -4.20
CA ILE A 35 -6.49 6.05 -4.09
C ILE A 35 -6.96 6.50 -5.49
N GLY A 36 -6.02 6.90 -6.35
CA GLY A 36 -6.31 7.38 -7.70
C GLY A 36 -7.04 6.32 -8.54
N LEU A 37 -6.55 5.07 -8.52
CA LEU A 37 -7.17 3.96 -9.24
C LEU A 37 -8.57 3.64 -8.72
N ALA A 38 -8.80 3.70 -7.41
CA ALA A 38 -10.14 3.52 -6.84
C ALA A 38 -11.12 4.59 -7.32
N LEU A 39 -10.68 5.86 -7.35
CA LEU A 39 -11.49 6.97 -7.85
C LEU A 39 -11.79 6.82 -9.35
N VAL A 40 -10.80 6.46 -10.16
CA VAL A 40 -10.98 6.24 -11.60
C VAL A 40 -11.93 5.07 -11.85
N ALA A 41 -11.82 3.96 -11.12
CA ALA A 41 -12.72 2.82 -11.24
C ALA A 41 -14.17 3.20 -10.90
N TRP A 42 -14.37 3.99 -9.85
CA TRP A 42 -15.69 4.50 -9.48
C TRP A 42 -16.26 5.47 -10.54
N LEU A 43 -15.46 6.39 -11.05
CA LEU A 43 -15.89 7.30 -12.12
C LEU A 43 -16.26 6.54 -13.39
N ALA A 44 -15.46 5.55 -13.79
CA ALA A 44 -15.76 4.68 -14.92
C ALA A 44 -17.06 3.88 -14.71
N SER A 45 -17.29 3.38 -13.49
CA SER A 45 -18.53 2.71 -13.08
C SER A 45 -19.75 3.62 -13.24
N ARG A 46 -19.64 4.92 -12.88
CA ARG A 46 -20.72 5.91 -13.03
C ARG A 46 -21.06 6.22 -14.48
N ALA A 47 -20.10 6.12 -15.40
CA ALA A 47 -20.32 6.37 -16.83
C ALA A 47 -21.03 5.22 -17.56
N LYS A 48 -21.02 4.00 -17.00
CA LYS A 48 -21.70 2.83 -17.58
C LYS A 48 -23.13 2.68 -17.08
N LYS A 49 -24.03 2.25 -17.97
CA LYS A 49 -25.43 1.89 -17.67
C LYS A 49 -25.65 0.37 -17.55
N SER A 50 -24.61 -0.46 -17.64
CA SER A 50 -24.68 -1.93 -17.63
C SER A 50 -24.58 -2.54 -16.22
N ASP A 51 -24.90 -3.83 -16.11
CA ASP A 51 -24.79 -4.64 -14.88
C ASP A 51 -23.37 -4.72 -14.28
N ASP A 52 -22.33 -4.37 -15.05
CA ASP A 52 -20.93 -4.40 -14.60
C ASP A 52 -20.59 -3.35 -13.52
N LYS A 53 -21.54 -2.46 -13.22
CA LYS A 53 -21.40 -1.40 -12.24
C LYS A 53 -21.06 -1.93 -10.85
N ALA A 54 -21.80 -2.96 -10.41
CA ALA A 54 -21.58 -3.58 -9.10
C ALA A 54 -20.20 -4.25 -9.00
N GLN A 55 -19.70 -4.80 -10.10
CA GLN A 55 -18.36 -5.40 -10.13
C GLN A 55 -17.27 -4.33 -10.09
N SER A 56 -17.45 -3.24 -10.83
CA SER A 56 -16.51 -2.12 -10.88
C SER A 56 -16.39 -1.40 -9.52
N ASP A 57 -17.51 -1.21 -8.82
CA ASP A 57 -17.53 -0.62 -7.48
C ASP A 57 -16.79 -1.49 -6.44
N ARG A 58 -16.95 -2.83 -6.51
CA ARG A 58 -16.23 -3.78 -5.64
C ARG A 58 -14.72 -3.74 -5.90
N TRP A 59 -14.31 -3.69 -7.16
CA TRP A 59 -12.89 -3.55 -7.52
C TRP A 59 -12.32 -2.21 -7.03
N GLY A 60 -13.05 -1.10 -7.19
CA GLY A 60 -12.64 0.21 -6.68
C GLY A 60 -12.41 0.19 -5.17
N ILE A 61 -13.34 -0.37 -4.39
CA ILE A 61 -13.21 -0.52 -2.94
C ILE A 61 -12.01 -1.39 -2.56
N PHE A 62 -11.84 -2.54 -3.24
CA PHE A 62 -10.72 -3.44 -2.97
C PHE A 62 -9.37 -2.76 -3.24
N ILE A 63 -9.24 -2.06 -4.37
CA ILE A 63 -8.01 -1.33 -4.71
C ILE A 63 -7.73 -0.24 -3.69
N GLY A 64 -8.74 0.57 -3.33
CA GLY A 64 -8.59 1.69 -2.40
C GLY A 64 -8.21 1.26 -0.98
N HIS A 65 -8.56 0.04 -0.56
CA HIS A 65 -8.19 -0.50 0.75
C HIS A 65 -6.67 -0.73 0.91
N TRP A 66 -5.92 -0.85 -0.18
CA TRP A 66 -4.46 -1.02 -0.08
C TRP A 66 -3.72 0.27 0.29
N ALA A 67 -4.34 1.44 0.12
CA ALA A 67 -3.73 2.72 0.47
C ALA A 67 -3.22 2.79 1.93
N PRO A 68 -4.02 2.51 2.98
CA PRO A 68 -3.52 2.50 4.36
C PRO A 68 -2.40 1.49 4.59
N THR A 69 -2.43 0.34 3.93
CA THR A 69 -1.38 -0.68 4.02
C THR A 69 -0.06 -0.14 3.47
N PHE A 70 -0.09 0.45 2.27
CA PHE A 70 1.09 1.05 1.67
C PHE A 70 1.63 2.24 2.47
N PHE A 71 0.76 3.09 3.03
CA PHE A 71 1.22 4.16 3.91
C PHE A 71 1.85 3.64 5.21
N ALA A 72 1.28 2.60 5.83
CA ALA A 72 1.86 1.98 7.01
C ALA A 72 3.24 1.35 6.71
N ILE A 73 3.38 0.66 5.58
CA ILE A 73 4.66 0.13 5.12
C ILE A 73 5.65 1.26 4.85
N GLY A 74 5.21 2.35 4.20
CA GLY A 74 6.05 3.51 3.93
C GLY A 74 6.55 4.17 5.22
N LEU A 75 5.68 4.29 6.24
CA LEU A 75 6.06 4.81 7.54
C LEU A 75 7.09 3.90 8.22
N ALA A 76 6.90 2.57 8.14
CA ALA A 76 7.86 1.62 8.69
C ALA A 76 9.21 1.67 7.95
N LEU A 77 9.21 1.68 6.61
CA LEU A 77 10.42 1.82 5.80
C LEU A 77 11.14 3.14 6.10
N LYS A 78 10.40 4.22 6.39
CA LYS A 78 10.99 5.51 6.77
C LYS A 78 11.81 5.46 8.06
N THR A 79 11.58 4.47 8.92
CA THR A 79 12.38 4.26 10.14
C THR A 79 13.68 3.50 9.90
N GLU A 80 13.80 2.79 8.76
CA GLU A 80 15.01 2.07 8.34
C GLU A 80 15.87 2.86 7.32
N GLU A 81 15.31 3.89 6.70
CA GLU A 81 16.02 4.89 5.86
C GLU A 81 16.94 5.81 6.68
#